data_AF-A0A485BLY7-F1
#
_entry.id   AF-A0A485BLY7-F1
#
_cell.length_a   1.000
_cell.length_b   1.000
_cell.length_c   1.000
_cell.angle_alpha   90.00
_cell.angle_beta   90.00
_cell.angle_gamma   90.00
#
_symmetry.space_group_name_H-M   'P 1'
#
loop_
_entity.id
_entity.type
_entity.pdbx_description
1 polymer ?
#
loop_
_entity_poly.entity_id
_entity_poly.type
_entity_poly.pdbx_seq_one_letter_code
_entity_poly.pdbx_strand_id
1 'polypeptide(L)' 'MKPKNVLLESAFFSPLSITGRARRHGLHTDASHRYERGVDPALQYKAMERATRLLLELCGGEAGPNY' A
#
# COMPACT_ATOMS: atom_id res chain seq x y z
N MET A 1 1.48 4.06 23.62
CA MET A 1 0.12 3.56 23.32
C MET A 1 0.19 2.80 21.99
N LYS A 2 -0.28 1.55 21.91
CA LYS A 2 -0.29 0.79 20.65
C LYS A 2 -1.55 1.17 19.85
N PRO A 3 -1.47 1.37 18.52
CA PRO A 3 -2.66 1.59 17.70
C PRO A 3 -3.61 0.40 17.86
N LYS A 4 -4.91 0.69 18.08
CA LYS A 4 -5.93 -0.34 18.26
C LYS A 4 -6.55 -0.81 16.94
N ASN A 5 -6.56 0.06 15.93
CA ASN A 5 -7.13 -0.18 14.61
C ASN A 5 -6.14 0.30 13.54
N VAL A 6 -6.09 -0.41 12.41
CA VAL A 6 -5.23 -0.07 11.26
C VAL A 6 -6.11 -0.04 10.01
N LEU A 7 -5.89 0.96 9.15
CA LEU A 7 -6.42 0.99 7.79
C LEU A 7 -5.30 0.60 6.84
N LEU A 8 -5.54 -0.38 5.98
CA LEU A 8 -4.59 -0.84 4.97
C LEU A 8 -4.92 -0.20 3.63
N GLU A 9 -3.98 0.58 3.07
CA GLU A 9 -4.11 1.13 1.72
C GLU A 9 -3.42 0.21 0.70
N SER A 10 -4.14 -0.13 -0.37
CA SER A 10 -3.56 -0.75 -1.57
C SER A 10 -4.01 0.04 -2.80
N ALA A 11 -3.12 0.88 -3.31
CA ALA A 11 -3.44 1.87 -4.32
C ALA A 11 -2.61 1.69 -5.59
N PHE A 12 -3.14 2.19 -6.69
CA PHE A 12 -2.40 2.40 -7.92
C PHE A 12 -2.34 3.90 -8.23
N PHE A 13 -1.15 4.36 -8.57
CA PHE A 13 -0.92 5.71 -9.06
C PHE A 13 -0.42 5.62 -10.50
N SER A 14 -1.04 6.37 -11.41
CA SER A 14 -0.55 6.48 -12.79
C SER A 14 0.90 6.99 -12.78
N PRO A 15 1.87 6.25 -13.37
CA PRO A 15 3.28 6.62 -13.31
C PRO A 15 3.54 8.06 -13.78
N LEU A 16 2.94 8.45 -14.91
CA LEU A 16 3.03 9.81 -15.45
C LEU A 16 2.58 10.89 -14.46
N SER A 17 1.62 10.55 -13.59
CA SER A 17 1.13 11.49 -12.59
C SER A 17 2.12 11.70 -11.46
N ILE A 18 3.00 10.74 -11.14
CA ILE A 18 3.85 10.77 -9.95
C ILE A 18 5.36 10.86 -10.24
N THR A 19 5.79 10.59 -11.48
CA THR A 19 7.21 10.60 -11.86
C THR A 19 7.93 11.87 -11.42
N GLY A 20 9.01 11.70 -10.67
CA GLY A 20 9.87 12.78 -10.20
C GLY A 20 9.24 13.65 -9.10
N ARG A 21 8.05 13.33 -8.58
CA ARG A 21 7.49 14.03 -7.40
C ARG A 21 8.28 13.68 -6.15
N ALA A 22 8.60 12.40 -5.95
CA ALA A 22 9.39 11.95 -4.81
C ALA A 22 10.77 12.63 -4.76
N ARG A 23 11.45 12.71 -5.91
CA ARG A 23 12.72 13.44 -6.04
C ARG A 23 12.58 14.93 -5.72
N ARG A 24 11.54 15.59 -6.23
CA ARG A 24 11.27 17.02 -5.97
C ARG A 24 11.06 17.34 -4.49
N HIS A 25 10.48 16.41 -3.73
CA HIS A 25 10.25 16.57 -2.29
C HIS A 25 11.31 15.93 -1.40
N GLY A 26 12.37 15.32 -1.97
CA GLY A 26 13.38 14.58 -1.21
C GLY A 26 12.85 13.29 -0.54
N LEU A 27 11.69 12.78 -0.97
CA LEU A 27 10.99 11.64 -0.39
C LEU A 27 11.24 10.34 -1.17
N HIS A 28 12.52 10.00 -1.36
CA HIS A 28 12.89 8.82 -2.12
C HIS A 28 12.74 7.56 -1.26
N THR A 29 11.69 6.79 -1.55
CA THR A 29 11.36 5.54 -0.85
C THR A 29 11.24 4.38 -1.83
N ASP A 30 11.33 3.17 -1.30
CA ASP A 30 11.13 1.93 -2.06
C ASP A 30 9.72 1.87 -2.69
N ALA A 31 8.71 2.45 -2.03
CA ALA A 31 7.36 2.60 -2.59
C ALA A 31 7.34 3.59 -3.76
N SER A 32 7.93 4.77 -3.60
CA SER A 32 7.99 5.78 -4.68
C SER A 32 8.67 5.24 -5.94
N HIS A 33 9.76 4.49 -5.77
CA HIS A 33 10.45 3.85 -6.88
C HIS A 33 9.59 2.84 -7.64
N ARG A 34 8.86 1.99 -6.91
CA ARG A 34 7.95 1.01 -7.52
C ARG A 34 6.86 1.71 -8.32
N TYR A 35 6.19 2.70 -7.72
CA TYR A 35 5.11 3.40 -8.40
C TYR A 35 5.61 4.18 -9.62
N GLU A 36 6.78 4.82 -9.57
CA GLU A 36 7.34 5.55 -10.72
C GLU A 36 7.70 4.64 -11.90
N ARG A 37 8.05 3.38 -11.65
CA ARG A 37 8.32 2.37 -12.70
C ARG A 37 7.07 1.65 -13.21
N GLY A 38 5.94 1.87 -12.55
CA GLY A 38 4.68 1.16 -12.80
C GLY A 38 4.52 -0.08 -11.92
N VAL A 39 3.32 -0.19 -11.35
CA VAL A 39 2.83 -1.38 -10.66
C VAL A 39 1.63 -1.89 -11.45
N ASP A 40 1.43 -3.20 -11.54
CA ASP A 40 0.26 -3.78 -12.19
C ASP A 40 -1.03 -3.35 -11.45
N PRO A 41 -1.95 -2.61 -12.12
CA PRO A 41 -3.19 -2.11 -11.52
C PRO A 41 -4.22 -3.20 -11.21
N ALA A 42 -3.99 -4.46 -11.60
CA ALA A 42 -4.85 -5.59 -11.27
C ALA A 42 -4.48 -6.29 -9.95
N LEU A 43 -3.37 -5.90 -9.30
CA LEU A 43 -2.86 -6.61 -8.12
C LEU A 43 -3.35 -6.09 -6.78
N GLN A 44 -3.92 -4.88 -6.70
CA GLN A 44 -4.27 -4.21 -5.44
C GLN A 44 -5.16 -5.09 -4.56
N TYR A 45 -6.22 -5.68 -5.13
CA TYR A 45 -7.11 -6.55 -4.38
C TYR A 45 -6.39 -7.77 -3.80
N LYS A 46 -5.57 -8.46 -4.61
CA LYS A 46 -4.79 -9.62 -4.15
C LYS A 46 -3.74 -9.24 -3.10
N ALA A 47 -3.08 -8.10 -3.28
CA ALA A 47 -2.07 -7.60 -2.35
C ALA A 47 -2.71 -7.23 -1.00
N MET A 48 -3.86 -6.58 -1.03
CA MET A 48 -4.65 -6.25 0.16
C MET A 48 -5.07 -7.51 0.93
N GLU A 49 -5.69 -8.48 0.26
CA GLU A 49 -6.08 -9.76 0.87
C GLU A 49 -4.89 -10.49 1.51
N ARG A 50 -3.74 -10.54 0.83
CA ARG A 50 -2.53 -11.16 1.38
C ARG A 50 -2.01 -10.43 2.62
N ALA A 51 -1.96 -9.10 2.57
CA ALA A 51 -1.48 -8.28 3.68
C ALA A 51 -2.44 -8.34 4.88
N THR A 52 -3.75 -8.28 4.66
CA THR A 52 -4.77 -8.48 5.70
C THR A 52 -4.59 -9.84 6.36
N ARG A 53 -4.45 -10.92 5.58
CA ARG A 53 -4.23 -12.26 6.15
C ARG A 53 -2.95 -12.33 6.99
N LEU A 54 -1.85 -11.74 6.52
CA LEU A 54 -0.60 -11.67 7.29
C LEU A 54 -0.76 -10.89 8.60
N LEU A 55 -1.49 -9.78 8.59
CA LEU A 55 -1.77 -9.01 9.80
C LEU A 55 -2.57 -9.82 10.81
N LEU A 56 -3.61 -10.53 10.38
CA LEU A 56 -4.40 -11.40 11.25
C LEU A 56 -3.56 -12.56 11.81
N GLU A 57 -2.76 -13.23 10.96
CA GLU A 57 -1.90 -14.34 11.35
C GLU A 57 -0.85 -13.93 12.40
N LEU A 58 -0.25 -12.75 12.25
CA LEU A 58 0.91 -12.33 13.04
C LEU A 58 0.57 -11.40 14.21
N CYS A 59 -0.47 -10.58 14.06
CA CYS A 59 -0.86 -9.57 15.04
C CYS A 59 -2.20 -9.88 15.73
N GLY A 60 -2.98 -10.83 15.21
CA GLY A 60 -4.35 -11.09 15.63
C GLY A 60 -5.31 -9.97 15.21
N GLY A 61 -6.46 -9.89 15.89
CA GLY A 61 -7.51 -8.92 15.59
C GLY A 61 -8.54 -9.46 14.60
N GLU A 62 -9.32 -8.54 14.03
CA GLU A 62 -10.44 -8.85 13.14
C GLU A 62 -10.36 -7.95 11.90
N ALA A 63 -10.64 -8.52 10.74
CA ALA A 63 -10.72 -7.73 9.51
C ALA A 63 -11.98 -6.87 9.54
N GLY A 64 -11.82 -5.60 9.18
CA GLY A 64 -12.95 -4.71 8.90
C GLY A 64 -13.71 -5.14 7.65
N PRO A 65 -14.90 -4.59 7.41
CA PRO A 65 -15.70 -4.90 6.22
C PRO A 65 -14.96 -4.53 4.93
N ASN A 66 -15.09 -5.39 3.92
CA ASN A 66 -14.63 -5.16 2.55
C ASN A 66 -15.74 -4.43 1.79
N TYR A 67 -15.80 -3.10 1.84
CA TYR A 67 -16.66 -2.29 0.97
C TYR A 67 -15.85 -1.39 0.06
#